data_AF-A0A6M3K4T4-F1
#
_entry.id   AF-A0A6M3K4T4-F1
#
_cell.length_a   1.000
_cell.length_b   1.000
_cell.length_c   1.000
_cell.angle_alpha   90.00
_cell.angle_beta   90.00
_cell.angle_gamma   90.00
#
_symmetry.space_group_name_H-M   'P 1'
#
loop_
_entity.id
_entity.type
_entity.pdbx_description
1 polymer ?
#
loop_
_entity_poly.entity_id
_entity_poly.type
_entity_poly.pdbx_seq_one_letter_code
_entity_poly.pdbx_strand_id
1 'polypeptide(L)'
;MVAEGIQLSIDYPGNVGILCRQDMPSFKRTVLVELEKYQDAGIWVNDGGKETFEKLIIQHHQTDHTFTVFAGKGKPTSTIWYTGLGDDTRGLASKMGMTLGWFGIDQVEEVNEIHFSNLMGRLSINIPGIRYKALLTANPMPGWVKSRFIESTPDDFVYIPSLPRDNPYLPEDYEENLRKMYPEELVSAWLEGNWDVMEGGNFLFKESEIKKAINKELDD
;
A
#
# COMPACT_ATOMS: atom_id res chain seq x y z
N MET A 1 -2.60 3.85 -4.50
CA MET A 1 -1.32 3.09 -4.47
C MET A 1 -0.91 2.56 -5.84
N VAL A 2 -1.70 1.72 -6.52
CA VAL A 2 -1.32 1.08 -7.80
C VAL A 2 -0.90 2.09 -8.88
N ALA A 3 -1.73 3.10 -9.16
CA ALA A 3 -1.43 4.12 -10.16
C ALA A 3 -0.10 4.85 -9.89
N GLU A 4 0.14 5.24 -8.64
CA GLU A 4 1.39 5.87 -8.20
C GLU A 4 2.59 4.95 -8.40
N GLY A 5 2.47 3.65 -8.09
CA GLY A 5 3.54 2.68 -8.31
C GLY A 5 3.89 2.50 -9.80
N ILE A 6 2.88 2.52 -10.68
CA ILE A 6 3.09 2.53 -12.13
C ILE A 6 3.79 3.82 -12.55
N GLN A 7 3.34 4.98 -12.04
CA GLN A 7 3.96 6.27 -12.36
C GLN A 7 5.42 6.34 -11.93
N LEU A 8 5.77 5.89 -10.71
CA LEU A 8 7.16 5.80 -10.23
C LEU A 8 8.02 4.88 -11.11
N SER A 9 7.42 3.85 -11.71
CA SER A 9 8.10 2.96 -12.64
C SER A 9 8.33 3.62 -14.02
N ILE A 10 7.51 4.60 -14.39
CA ILE A 10 7.67 5.36 -15.64
C ILE A 10 8.65 6.52 -15.45
N ASP A 11 8.52 7.26 -14.35
CA ASP A 11 9.31 8.45 -14.03
C ASP A 11 10.79 8.14 -13.83
N TYR A 12 11.08 6.94 -13.33
CA TYR A 12 12.44 6.46 -13.07
C TYR A 12 12.74 5.20 -13.88
N PRO A 13 13.11 5.31 -15.17
CA PRO A 13 13.35 4.14 -16.00
C PRO A 13 14.37 3.16 -15.41
N GLY A 14 14.06 1.86 -15.44
CA GLY A 14 14.86 0.84 -14.76
C GLY A 14 14.52 0.65 -13.28
N ASN A 15 13.48 1.32 -12.76
CA ASN A 15 13.00 1.13 -11.40
C ASN A 15 12.61 -0.32 -11.09
N VAL A 16 12.71 -0.67 -9.81
CA VAL A 16 12.20 -1.91 -9.25
C VAL A 16 11.28 -1.57 -8.08
N GLY A 17 10.01 -1.91 -8.23
CA GLY A 17 8.98 -1.76 -7.22
C GLY A 17 8.48 -3.10 -6.71
N ILE A 18 7.85 -3.11 -5.54
CA ILE A 18 7.09 -4.26 -5.04
C ILE A 18 5.77 -3.83 -4.42
N LEU A 19 4.70 -4.55 -4.73
CA LEU A 19 3.38 -4.38 -4.11
C LEU A 19 3.06 -5.59 -3.24
N CYS A 20 2.55 -5.31 -2.05
CA CYS A 20 2.38 -6.29 -1.00
C CYS A 20 0.99 -6.22 -0.37
N ARG A 21 0.54 -7.34 0.19
CA ARG A 21 -0.58 -7.42 1.15
C ARG A 21 -0.24 -8.48 2.21
N GLN A 22 -1.06 -8.66 3.23
CA GLN A 22 -0.83 -9.67 4.27
C GLN A 22 -0.60 -11.06 3.66
N ASP A 23 -1.42 -11.52 2.72
CA ASP A 23 -1.25 -12.81 2.07
C ASP A 23 -1.51 -12.76 0.57
N MET A 24 -1.06 -13.79 -0.14
CA MET A 24 -1.14 -13.83 -1.59
C MET A 24 -2.57 -13.98 -2.13
N PRO A 25 -3.43 -14.84 -1.57
CA PRO A 25 -4.87 -14.84 -1.88
C PRO A 25 -5.54 -13.46 -1.75
N SER A 26 -5.28 -12.72 -0.67
CA SER A 26 -5.85 -11.40 -0.43
C SER A 26 -5.37 -10.38 -1.45
N PHE A 27 -4.06 -10.36 -1.76
CA PHE A 27 -3.51 -9.53 -2.82
C PHE A 27 -4.16 -9.81 -4.18
N LYS A 28 -4.31 -11.10 -4.55
CA LYS A 28 -4.89 -11.50 -5.85
C LYS A 28 -6.33 -11.02 -6.02
N ARG A 29 -7.11 -10.95 -4.94
CA ARG A 29 -8.51 -10.50 -4.98
C ARG A 29 -8.67 -8.97 -5.02
N THR A 30 -7.61 -8.22 -4.77
CA THR A 30 -7.69 -6.78 -4.49
C THR A 30 -6.70 -5.99 -5.32
N VAL A 31 -5.43 -5.94 -4.90
CA VAL A 31 -4.38 -5.16 -5.56
C VAL A 31 -4.10 -5.65 -6.97
N LEU A 32 -4.10 -6.98 -7.19
CA LEU A 32 -3.88 -7.53 -8.53
C LEU A 32 -5.00 -7.11 -9.49
N VAL A 33 -6.26 -7.16 -9.06
CA VAL A 33 -7.41 -6.73 -9.86
C VAL A 33 -7.25 -5.27 -10.30
N GLU A 34 -6.79 -4.39 -9.40
CA GLU A 34 -6.52 -2.98 -9.74
C GLU A 34 -5.34 -2.81 -10.70
N LEU A 35 -4.25 -3.58 -10.54
CA LEU A 35 -3.13 -3.59 -11.49
C LEU A 35 -3.57 -4.04 -12.88
N GLU A 36 -4.41 -5.07 -12.96
CA GLU A 36 -4.84 -5.67 -14.22
C GLU A 36 -5.68 -4.69 -15.06
N LYS A 37 -6.36 -3.71 -14.44
CA LYS A 37 -7.04 -2.62 -15.17
C LYS A 37 -6.10 -1.79 -16.06
N TYR A 38 -4.80 -1.80 -15.78
CA TYR A 38 -3.79 -1.07 -16.56
C TYR A 38 -3.14 -1.92 -17.66
N GLN A 39 -3.51 -3.19 -17.84
CA GLN A 39 -2.92 -4.05 -18.89
C GLN A 39 -3.15 -3.56 -20.32
N ASP A 40 -4.25 -2.84 -20.54
CA ASP A 40 -4.57 -2.22 -21.83
C ASP A 40 -4.42 -0.70 -21.80
N ALA A 41 -4.04 -0.13 -20.65
CA ALA A 41 -3.69 1.27 -20.56
C ALA A 41 -2.37 1.55 -21.30
N GLY A 42 -2.29 2.70 -21.93
CA GLY A 42 -1.16 3.09 -22.76
C GLY A 42 -1.18 4.57 -23.09
N ILE A 43 -0.13 4.99 -23.79
CA ILE A 43 0.02 6.36 -24.28
C ILE A 43 0.28 6.34 -25.77
N TRP A 44 -0.17 7.40 -26.45
CA TRP A 44 0.24 7.66 -27.82
C TRP A 44 1.61 8.34 -27.80
N VAL A 45 2.56 7.75 -28.51
CA VAL A 45 3.91 8.27 -28.68
C VAL A 45 4.07 8.73 -30.11
N ASN A 46 4.48 9.98 -30.30
CA ASN A 46 4.84 10.51 -31.60
C ASN A 46 6.36 10.44 -31.76
N ASP A 47 6.82 9.68 -32.76
CA ASP A 47 8.23 9.58 -33.11
C ASP A 47 8.42 9.87 -34.60
N GLY A 48 9.04 11.02 -34.89
CA GLY A 48 9.31 11.44 -36.27
C GLY A 48 8.04 11.57 -37.13
N GLY A 49 6.90 11.92 -36.54
CA GLY A 49 5.62 12.05 -37.26
C GLY A 49 4.82 10.76 -37.39
N LYS A 50 5.32 9.63 -36.86
CA LYS A 50 4.55 8.39 -36.74
C LYS A 50 4.01 8.25 -35.32
N GLU A 51 2.70 8.14 -35.20
CA GLU A 51 2.04 7.86 -33.93
C GLU A 51 1.92 6.35 -33.71
N THR A 52 2.40 5.87 -32.55
CA THR A 52 2.20 4.49 -32.08
C THR A 52 1.57 4.51 -30.70
N PHE A 53 0.69 3.53 -30.45
CA PHE A 53 0.15 3.31 -29.12
C PHE A 53 1.07 2.35 -28.36
N GLU A 54 1.63 2.83 -27.25
CA GLU A 54 2.52 2.06 -26.38
C GLU A 54 1.80 1.73 -25.08
N LYS A 55 1.69 0.45 -24.73
CA LYS A 55 1.10 0.02 -23.47
C LYS A 55 2.01 0.39 -22.30
N LEU A 56 1.40 0.78 -21.17
CA LEU A 56 2.13 1.03 -19.92
C LEU A 56 2.66 -0.28 -19.34
N ILE A 57 1.81 -1.31 -19.27
CA ILE A 57 2.20 -2.67 -18.89
C ILE A 57 2.45 -3.46 -20.17
N ILE A 58 3.69 -3.86 -20.40
CA ILE A 58 4.08 -4.60 -21.61
C ILE A 58 4.11 -6.11 -21.39
N GLN A 59 4.23 -6.55 -20.13
CA GLN A 59 4.25 -7.97 -19.79
C GLN A 59 3.77 -8.21 -18.36
N HIS A 60 3.05 -9.33 -18.16
CA HIS A 60 2.70 -9.87 -16.85
C HIS A 60 3.16 -11.32 -16.77
N HIS A 61 4.15 -11.59 -15.93
CA HIS A 61 4.64 -12.93 -15.62
C HIS A 61 3.93 -13.45 -14.37
N GLN A 62 2.79 -14.11 -14.56
CA GLN A 62 1.97 -14.60 -13.46
C GLN A 62 2.65 -15.65 -12.58
N THR A 63 3.56 -16.45 -13.13
CA THR A 63 4.30 -17.46 -12.37
C THR A 63 5.37 -16.82 -11.49
N ASP A 64 6.09 -15.84 -12.04
CA ASP A 64 7.17 -15.13 -11.34
C ASP A 64 6.68 -13.97 -10.48
N HIS A 65 5.38 -13.68 -10.55
CA HIS A 65 4.73 -12.56 -9.86
C HIS A 65 5.32 -11.19 -10.19
N THR A 66 5.49 -10.90 -11.49
CA THR A 66 6.01 -9.60 -11.95
C THR A 66 5.22 -8.99 -13.09
N PHE A 67 5.23 -7.66 -13.14
CA PHE A 67 4.85 -6.86 -14.29
C PHE A 67 6.07 -6.12 -14.82
N THR A 68 6.19 -6.06 -16.14
CA THR A 68 7.15 -5.18 -16.83
C THR A 68 6.44 -3.93 -17.29
N VAL A 69 6.99 -2.77 -16.92
CA VAL A 69 6.45 -1.45 -17.19
C VAL A 69 7.29 -0.71 -18.23
N PHE A 70 6.63 -0.16 -19.24
CA PHE A 70 7.24 0.70 -20.24
C PHE A 70 7.55 2.08 -19.64
N ALA A 71 8.81 2.50 -19.75
CA ALA A 71 9.27 3.80 -19.23
C ALA A 71 9.61 4.81 -20.35
N GLY A 72 9.19 4.54 -21.59
CA GLY A 72 9.48 5.36 -22.76
C GLY A 72 10.45 4.68 -23.75
N LYS A 73 10.40 5.12 -25.01
CA LYS A 73 11.21 4.55 -26.08
C LYS A 73 12.71 4.79 -25.82
N GLY A 74 13.52 3.74 -25.99
CA GLY A 74 14.98 3.80 -25.78
C GLY A 74 15.41 3.84 -24.32
N LYS A 75 14.47 3.74 -23.37
CA LYS A 75 14.75 3.70 -21.94
C LYS A 75 14.63 2.27 -21.41
N PRO A 76 15.36 1.91 -20.34
CA PRO A 76 15.19 0.62 -19.68
C PRO A 76 13.78 0.50 -19.11
N THR A 77 13.19 -0.68 -19.21
CA THR A 77 11.91 -0.99 -18.60
C THR A 77 12.05 -1.13 -17.09
N SER A 78 10.95 -0.93 -16.38
CA SER A 78 10.86 -1.14 -14.93
C SER A 78 10.13 -2.42 -14.60
N THR A 79 10.33 -2.91 -13.38
CA THR A 79 9.69 -4.14 -12.90
C THR A 79 8.91 -3.87 -11.63
N ILE A 80 7.65 -4.31 -11.60
CA ILE A 80 6.81 -4.33 -10.39
C ILE A 80 6.63 -5.78 -9.97
N TRP A 81 7.19 -6.13 -8.82
CA TRP A 81 6.95 -7.41 -8.16
C TRP A 81 5.67 -7.37 -7.35
N TYR A 82 5.07 -8.52 -7.11
CA TYR A 82 4.01 -8.63 -6.11
C TYR A 82 4.11 -9.85 -5.21
N THR A 83 3.68 -9.70 -3.96
CA THR A 83 3.70 -10.81 -3.00
C THR A 83 2.72 -10.65 -1.82
N GLY A 84 2.53 -11.73 -1.07
CA GLY A 84 1.96 -11.70 0.27
C GLY A 84 3.09 -11.72 1.32
N LEU A 85 2.94 -10.95 2.40
CA LEU A 85 3.98 -10.75 3.41
C LEU A 85 3.92 -11.70 4.62
N GLY A 86 2.84 -12.46 4.81
CA GLY A 86 2.52 -13.20 6.04
C GLY A 86 3.64 -14.11 6.53
N ASP A 87 3.64 -14.41 7.84
CA ASP A 87 4.67 -15.09 8.64
C ASP A 87 5.86 -15.65 7.85
N ASP A 88 6.70 -14.71 7.43
CA ASP A 88 7.68 -14.89 6.37
C ASP A 88 8.95 -15.58 6.88
N THR A 89 8.82 -16.85 7.22
CA THR A 89 9.96 -17.77 7.26
C THR A 89 10.28 -18.34 5.87
N ARG A 90 9.38 -18.16 4.86
CA ARG A 90 9.49 -18.79 3.53
C ARG A 90 8.95 -17.98 2.33
N GLY A 91 8.33 -16.83 2.56
CA GLY A 91 7.79 -15.91 1.55
C GLY A 91 8.87 -15.17 0.73
N LEU A 92 8.43 -14.39 -0.26
CA LEU A 92 9.32 -13.70 -1.19
C LEU A 92 10.08 -12.54 -0.51
N ALA A 93 9.52 -11.87 0.49
CA ALA A 93 10.20 -10.74 1.14
C ALA A 93 11.43 -11.19 1.96
N SER A 94 11.43 -12.38 2.56
CA SER A 94 12.58 -12.99 3.24
C SER A 94 13.61 -13.55 2.26
N LYS A 95 13.20 -13.92 1.05
CA LYS A 95 14.06 -14.54 0.02
C LYS A 95 14.73 -13.55 -0.94
N MET A 96 14.28 -12.31 -1.02
CA MET A 96 14.77 -11.40 -2.05
C MET A 96 15.83 -10.43 -1.51
N GLY A 97 17.09 -10.69 -1.87
CA GLY A 97 18.22 -9.75 -1.78
C GLY A 97 18.11 -8.60 -2.80
N MET A 98 16.90 -8.11 -3.03
CA MET A 98 16.61 -7.09 -4.03
C MET A 98 16.83 -5.69 -3.49
N THR A 99 17.26 -4.80 -4.38
CA THR A 99 17.27 -3.36 -4.17
C THR A 99 16.03 -2.75 -4.81
N LEU A 100 15.32 -1.91 -4.06
CA LEU A 100 14.05 -1.32 -4.47
C LEU A 100 14.21 0.18 -4.66
N GLY A 101 13.42 0.75 -5.57
CA GLY A 101 13.19 2.19 -5.63
C GLY A 101 11.88 2.60 -4.95
N TRP A 102 10.92 1.69 -4.86
CA TRP A 102 9.71 1.92 -4.08
C TRP A 102 9.08 0.60 -3.63
N PHE A 103 8.22 0.67 -2.62
CA PHE A 103 7.33 -0.43 -2.28
C PHE A 103 5.95 0.10 -1.89
N GLY A 104 4.94 -0.76 -1.99
CA GLY A 104 3.63 -0.48 -1.44
C GLY A 104 3.08 -1.65 -0.63
N ILE A 105 2.42 -1.36 0.47
CA ILE A 105 1.72 -2.35 1.30
C ILE A 105 0.27 -1.91 1.42
N ASP A 106 -0.62 -2.74 0.87
CA ASP A 106 -2.06 -2.55 1.01
C ASP A 106 -2.54 -3.14 2.34
N GLN A 107 -3.41 -2.42 3.05
CA GLN A 107 -3.85 -2.77 4.41
C GLN A 107 -2.68 -3.07 5.35
N VAL A 108 -1.80 -2.09 5.52
CA VAL A 108 -0.59 -2.24 6.34
C VAL A 108 -0.89 -2.52 7.81
N GLU A 109 -2.10 -2.18 8.30
CA GLU A 109 -2.60 -2.49 9.64
C GLU A 109 -2.73 -4.00 9.91
N GLU A 110 -2.88 -4.82 8.86
CA GLU A 110 -2.98 -6.27 8.96
C GLU A 110 -1.60 -6.97 8.95
N VAL A 111 -0.52 -6.20 8.77
CA VAL A 111 0.84 -6.71 8.56
C VAL A 111 1.70 -6.46 9.80
N ASN A 112 2.63 -7.36 10.11
CA ASN A 112 3.61 -7.12 11.17
C ASN A 112 4.61 -6.03 10.75
N GLU A 113 4.88 -5.08 11.66
CA GLU A 113 5.82 -3.96 11.48
C GLU A 113 7.21 -4.37 10.96
N ILE A 114 7.65 -5.60 11.27
CA ILE A 114 8.93 -6.11 10.77
C ILE A 114 8.98 -6.17 9.24
N HIS A 115 7.88 -6.48 8.56
CA HIS A 115 7.86 -6.53 7.09
C HIS A 115 8.00 -5.14 6.47
N PHE A 116 7.33 -4.14 7.05
CA PHE A 116 7.51 -2.75 6.69
C PHE A 116 8.97 -2.32 6.88
N SER A 117 9.55 -2.61 8.05
CA SER A 117 10.94 -2.27 8.37
C SER A 117 11.94 -2.94 7.42
N ASN A 118 11.69 -4.21 7.07
CA ASN A 118 12.51 -4.94 6.10
C ASN A 118 12.46 -4.31 4.71
N LEU A 119 11.28 -3.90 4.23
CA LEU A 119 11.13 -3.25 2.93
C LEU A 119 11.75 -1.84 2.91
N MET A 120 11.60 -1.07 3.98
CA MET A 120 12.32 0.21 4.14
C MET A 120 13.83 0.03 3.99
N GLY A 121 14.39 -1.02 4.59
CA GLY A 121 15.82 -1.36 4.46
C GLY A 121 16.27 -1.78 3.06
N ARG A 122 15.35 -2.00 2.11
CA ARG A 122 15.66 -2.36 0.71
C ARG A 122 15.63 -1.16 -0.25
N LEU A 123 15.14 0.00 0.17
CA LEU A 123 15.12 1.22 -0.64
C LEU A 123 16.55 1.70 -0.89
N SER A 124 17.14 1.24 -2.00
CA SER A 124 18.60 1.32 -2.24
C SER A 124 19.01 1.19 -3.71
N ILE A 125 18.06 1.06 -4.64
CA ILE A 125 18.39 0.94 -6.05
C ILE A 125 19.08 2.21 -6.56
N ASN A 126 20.19 2.05 -7.27
CA ASN A 126 20.93 3.19 -7.81
C ASN A 126 20.50 3.48 -9.25
N ILE A 127 19.49 4.34 -9.41
CA ILE A 127 19.10 4.92 -10.70
C ILE A 127 19.13 6.45 -10.65
N PRO A 128 19.47 7.15 -11.75
CA PRO A 128 19.64 8.60 -11.74
C PRO A 128 18.39 9.34 -11.23
N GLY A 129 18.57 10.18 -10.20
CA GLY A 129 17.52 11.05 -9.68
C GLY A 129 16.41 10.36 -8.89
N ILE A 130 16.58 9.08 -8.52
CA ILE A 130 15.57 8.31 -7.80
C ILE A 130 15.07 9.01 -6.55
N ARG A 131 13.75 8.99 -6.36
CA ARG A 131 13.12 9.31 -5.09
C ARG A 131 12.53 8.04 -4.52
N TYR A 132 13.10 7.57 -3.42
CA TYR A 132 12.58 6.39 -2.73
C TYR A 132 11.20 6.68 -2.16
N LYS A 133 10.29 5.70 -2.28
CA LYS A 133 8.92 5.88 -1.80
C LYS A 133 8.35 4.62 -1.15
N ALA A 134 7.71 4.81 -0.01
CA ALA A 134 6.83 3.83 0.62
C ALA A 134 5.38 4.29 0.42
N LEU A 135 4.53 3.41 -0.10
CA LEU A 135 3.11 3.69 -0.33
C LEU A 135 2.28 2.77 0.56
N LEU A 136 1.60 3.31 1.57
CA LEU A 136 0.85 2.51 2.54
C LEU A 136 -0.63 2.87 2.44
N THR A 137 -1.50 1.87 2.47
CA THR A 137 -2.94 2.07 2.71
C THR A 137 -3.29 1.43 4.04
N ALA A 138 -4.17 2.07 4.81
CA ALA A 138 -4.65 1.51 6.05
C ALA A 138 -6.05 2.02 6.39
N ASN A 139 -6.80 1.19 7.11
CA ASN A 139 -7.98 1.63 7.84
C ASN A 139 -7.63 1.90 9.30
N PRO A 140 -8.41 2.73 10.00
CA PRO A 140 -8.22 2.95 11.43
C PRO A 140 -8.34 1.65 12.24
N MET A 141 -7.27 1.30 12.93
CA MET A 141 -7.18 0.11 13.77
C MET A 141 -6.11 0.30 14.85
N PRO A 142 -6.31 -0.24 16.07
CA PRO A 142 -5.26 -0.31 17.08
C PRO A 142 -4.00 -1.02 16.55
N GLY A 143 -2.83 -0.63 17.05
CA GLY A 143 -1.57 -1.29 16.72
C GLY A 143 -0.51 -0.35 16.15
N TRP A 144 0.56 -0.95 15.62
CA TRP A 144 1.80 -0.24 15.29
C TRP A 144 1.62 0.87 14.24
N VAL A 145 0.67 0.73 13.31
CA VAL A 145 0.39 1.74 12.28
C VAL A 145 -0.13 3.03 12.92
N LYS A 146 -1.07 2.91 13.88
CA LYS A 146 -1.57 4.04 14.66
C LYS A 146 -0.42 4.71 15.42
N SER A 147 0.31 3.92 16.21
CA SER A 147 1.43 4.43 17.03
C SER A 147 2.48 5.14 16.19
N ARG A 148 2.86 4.55 15.04
CA ARG A 148 3.96 5.05 14.21
C ARG A 148 3.57 6.24 13.34
N PHE A 149 2.41 6.20 12.68
CA PHE A 149 2.10 7.18 11.62
C PHE A 149 1.05 8.20 12.03
N ILE A 150 0.20 7.88 13.00
CA ILE A 150 -0.90 8.75 13.44
C ILE A 150 -0.52 9.49 14.72
N GLU A 151 0.01 8.77 15.72
CA GLU A 151 0.39 9.36 17.01
C GLU A 151 1.77 10.03 16.96
N SER A 152 2.76 9.44 16.27
CA SER A 152 4.14 9.94 16.25
C SER A 152 4.46 10.91 15.11
N THR A 153 3.62 10.99 14.07
CA THR A 153 3.76 11.88 12.89
C THR A 153 5.20 12.09 12.40
N PRO A 154 5.89 11.06 11.89
CA PRO A 154 7.31 11.16 11.50
C PRO A 154 7.52 12.05 10.27
N ASP A 155 8.59 12.85 10.27
CA ASP A 155 8.88 13.87 9.24
C ASP A 155 8.94 13.32 7.81
N ASP A 156 9.39 12.08 7.63
CA ASP A 156 9.54 11.44 6.31
C ASP A 156 8.23 10.84 5.76
N PHE A 157 7.12 10.96 6.49
CA PHE A 157 5.83 10.42 6.09
C PHE A 157 4.73 11.49 6.12
N VAL A 158 3.82 11.37 5.16
CA VAL A 158 2.62 12.22 5.10
C VAL A 158 1.41 11.32 5.21
N TYR A 159 0.61 11.53 6.25
CA TYR A 159 -0.71 10.92 6.35
C TYR A 159 -1.71 11.71 5.51
N ILE A 160 -2.44 11.01 4.63
CA ILE A 160 -3.47 11.59 3.78
C ILE A 160 -4.81 10.91 4.14
N PRO A 161 -5.71 11.59 4.88
CA PRO A 161 -7.06 11.09 5.10
C PRO A 161 -7.77 10.90 3.76
N SER A 162 -8.36 9.72 3.55
CA SER A 162 -9.11 9.39 2.33
C SER A 162 -10.47 8.85 2.77
N LEU A 163 -11.46 9.73 2.90
CA LEU A 163 -12.77 9.38 3.44
C LEU A 163 -13.75 9.03 2.30
N PRO A 164 -14.81 8.24 2.58
CA PRO A 164 -15.85 7.95 1.60
C PRO A 164 -16.41 9.21 0.91
N ARG A 165 -16.68 10.28 1.67
CA ARG A 165 -17.15 11.58 1.15
C ARG A 165 -16.22 12.24 0.11
N ASP A 166 -14.94 11.85 0.07
CA ASP A 166 -13.97 12.38 -0.89
C ASP A 166 -14.04 11.65 -2.25
N ASN A 167 -14.82 10.56 -2.34
CA ASN A 167 -14.99 9.76 -3.54
C ASN A 167 -16.31 10.10 -4.27
N PRO A 168 -16.28 10.88 -5.37
CA PRO A 168 -17.48 11.28 -6.10
C PRO A 168 -18.15 10.13 -6.86
N TYR A 169 -17.56 8.93 -6.87
CA TYR A 169 -18.07 7.75 -7.57
C TYR A 169 -18.82 6.78 -6.64
N LEU A 170 -18.95 7.09 -5.35
CA LEU A 170 -19.76 6.28 -4.44
C LEU A 170 -21.26 6.49 -4.69
N PRO A 171 -22.10 5.47 -4.45
CA PRO A 171 -23.54 5.65 -4.41
C PRO A 171 -23.96 6.72 -3.39
N GLU A 172 -24.99 7.51 -3.72
CA GLU A 172 -25.48 8.60 -2.86
C GLU A 172 -25.90 8.11 -1.45
N ASP A 173 -26.38 6.88 -1.34
CA ASP A 173 -26.86 6.27 -0.11
C ASP A 173 -25.78 5.46 0.65
N TYR A 174 -24.53 5.47 0.18
CA TYR A 174 -23.45 4.64 0.72
C TYR A 174 -23.21 4.88 2.23
N GLU A 175 -23.04 6.13 2.64
CA GLU A 175 -22.78 6.46 4.05
C GLU A 175 -24.00 6.19 4.94
N GLU A 176 -25.21 6.49 4.45
CA GLU A 176 -26.45 6.21 5.18
C GLU A 176 -26.63 4.71 5.41
N ASN A 177 -26.33 3.89 4.40
CA ASN A 177 -26.39 2.44 4.48
C ASN A 177 -25.36 1.91 5.50
N LEU A 178 -24.13 2.43 5.51
CA LEU A 178 -23.13 2.05 6.53
C LEU A 178 -23.60 2.37 7.95
N ARG A 179 -24.18 3.56 8.18
CA ARG A 179 -24.71 3.97 9.48
C ARG A 179 -25.86 3.09 9.98
N LYS A 180 -26.64 2.49 9.08
CA LYS A 180 -27.74 1.56 9.42
C LYS A 180 -27.26 0.15 9.74
N MET A 181 -26.18 -0.30 9.10
CA MET A 181 -25.74 -1.70 9.17
C MET A 181 -24.76 -1.99 10.30
N TYR A 182 -23.96 -1.00 10.71
CA TYR A 182 -22.82 -1.22 11.60
C TYR A 182 -22.94 -0.44 12.91
N PRO A 183 -22.31 -0.93 14.00
CA PRO A 183 -22.15 -0.18 15.24
C PRO A 183 -21.48 1.19 15.03
N GLU A 184 -21.82 2.14 15.90
CA GLU A 184 -21.31 3.52 15.84
C GLU A 184 -19.78 3.57 15.81
N GLU A 185 -19.13 2.62 16.48
CA GLU A 185 -17.68 2.57 16.56
C GLU A 185 -17.02 2.29 15.19
N LEU A 186 -17.55 1.29 14.48
CA LEU A 186 -17.07 0.92 13.13
C LEU A 186 -17.45 2.00 12.11
N VAL A 187 -18.62 2.60 12.27
CA VAL A 187 -19.06 3.72 11.44
C VAL A 187 -18.11 4.91 11.58
N SER A 188 -17.73 5.31 12.80
CA SER A 188 -16.80 6.42 13.00
C SER A 188 -15.40 6.08 12.49
N ALA A 189 -14.91 4.85 12.68
CA ALA A 189 -13.65 4.41 12.10
C ALA A 189 -13.66 4.52 10.55
N TRP A 190 -14.69 4.01 9.88
CA TRP A 190 -14.72 3.91 8.42
C TRP A 190 -15.17 5.19 7.70
N LEU A 191 -16.12 5.95 8.27
CA LEU A 191 -16.66 7.16 7.63
C LEU A 191 -15.89 8.42 8.02
N GLU A 192 -15.37 8.47 9.25
CA GLU A 192 -14.75 9.67 9.81
C GLU A 192 -13.23 9.53 9.94
N GLY A 193 -12.69 8.34 9.66
CA GLY A 193 -11.26 8.07 9.76
C GLY A 193 -10.75 8.10 11.21
N ASN A 194 -11.62 7.80 12.17
CA ASN A 194 -11.29 7.94 13.58
C ASN A 194 -10.47 6.74 14.09
N TRP A 195 -9.26 7.01 14.58
CA TRP A 195 -8.29 6.02 15.07
C TRP A 195 -8.46 5.65 16.54
N ASP A 196 -9.35 6.31 17.27
CA ASP A 196 -9.55 6.12 18.71
C ASP A 196 -10.75 5.23 19.05
N VAL A 197 -11.62 4.95 18.08
CA VAL A 197 -12.95 4.36 18.34
C VAL A 197 -12.90 2.89 18.76
N MET A 198 -11.85 2.17 18.38
CA MET A 198 -11.75 0.74 18.67
C MET A 198 -11.24 0.42 20.09
N GLU A 199 -10.95 1.43 20.93
CA GLU A 199 -10.79 1.21 22.37
C GLU A 199 -12.12 0.86 23.07
N GLY A 200 -13.27 1.10 22.43
CA GLY A 200 -14.61 0.84 22.95
C GLY A 200 -15.30 -0.45 22.47
N GLY A 201 -14.66 -1.22 21.58
CA GLY A 201 -15.24 -2.47 21.05
C GLY A 201 -15.36 -3.59 22.10
N ASN A 202 -15.90 -4.75 21.69
CA ASN A 202 -16.10 -5.95 22.53
C ASN A 202 -14.78 -6.66 22.90
N PHE A 203 -13.74 -5.89 23.21
CA PHE A 203 -12.44 -6.36 23.64
C PHE A 203 -12.46 -6.57 25.16
N LEU A 204 -11.94 -7.72 25.61
CA LEU A 204 -11.87 -8.03 27.04
C LEU A 204 -10.95 -7.05 27.82
N PHE A 205 -10.03 -6.39 27.13
CA PHE A 205 -9.06 -5.44 27.69
C PHE A 205 -8.90 -4.25 26.74
N LYS A 206 -8.85 -3.03 27.29
CA LYS A 206 -8.58 -1.83 26.49
C LYS A 206 -7.10 -1.75 26.14
N GLU A 207 -6.77 -1.19 24.97
CA GLU A 207 -5.37 -1.00 24.55
C GLU A 207 -4.59 -0.16 25.57
N SER A 208 -5.21 0.89 26.11
CA SER A 208 -4.63 1.74 27.14
C SER A 208 -4.30 0.98 28.43
N GLU A 209 -5.13 0.03 28.85
CA GLU A 209 -4.87 -0.84 30.02
C GLU A 209 -3.70 -1.81 29.76
N ILE A 210 -3.60 -2.35 28.54
CA ILE A 210 -2.49 -3.20 28.13
C ILE A 210 -1.18 -2.39 28.10
N LYS A 211 -1.20 -1.16 27.55
CA LYS A 211 -0.03 -0.26 27.51
C LYS A 211 0.45 0.08 28.92
N LYS A 212 -0.45 0.45 29.84
CA LYS A 212 -0.11 0.68 31.26
C LYS A 212 0.56 -0.55 31.88
N ALA A 213 0.01 -1.74 31.65
CA ALA A 213 0.56 -2.98 32.19
C ALA A 213 1.97 -3.29 31.63
N ILE A 214 2.20 -3.08 30.34
CA ILE A 214 3.52 -3.22 29.70
C ILE A 214 4.52 -2.23 30.31
N ASN A 215 4.10 -0.99 30.50
CA ASN A 215 4.94 0.08 31.06
C ASN A 215 5.12 -0.01 32.58
N LYS A 216 4.43 -0.94 33.25
CA LYS A 216 4.38 -1.07 34.71
C LYS A 216 3.91 0.22 35.41
N GLU A 217 3.00 0.93 34.76
CA GLU A 217 2.30 2.07 35.35
C GLU A 217 1.22 1.51 36.28
N LEU A 218 1.51 1.48 37.57
CA LEU A 218 0.54 1.11 38.61
C LEU A 218 -0.32 2.35 38.90
N ASP A 219 -1.64 2.17 39.00
CA ASP A 219 -2.49 3.19 39.61
C ASP A 219 -2.16 3.24 41.12
N ASP A 220 -1.96 4.45 41.66
CA ASP A 220 -1.66 4.70 43.08
C ASP A 220 -2.77 4.20 44.03
#